data_AF-A0A225UNK0-F1
#
_entry.id   AF-A0A225UNK0-F1
#
_cell.length_a   1.000
_cell.length_b   1.000
_cell.length_c   1.000
_cell.angle_alpha   90.00
_cell.angle_beta   90.00
_cell.angle_gamma   90.00
#
_symmetry.space_group_name_H-M   'P 1'
#
loop_
_entity.id
_entity.type
_entity.pdbx_description
1 polymer ?
#
loop_
_entity_poly.entity_id
_entity_poly.type
_entity_poly.pdbx_seq_one_letter_code
_entity_poly.pdbx_strand_id
1 'polypeptide(L)'
;MSGWKPISSKTLKKLMECVTIKVENALENELGDIFGLIFDEWSHASLHYVGIFAVYECNDQRRQPLLGVSPLDEGCQDADAYIRMNANVLSIYNKTLEMTIVR
;
A
#
# COMPACT_ATOMS: atom_id res chain seq x y z
N MET A 1 10.53 21.73 20.93
CA MET A 1 10.12 22.04 19.54
C MET A 1 11.31 21.79 18.64
N SER A 2 11.17 20.93 17.64
CA SER A 2 12.26 20.60 16.71
C SER A 2 12.64 21.86 15.91
N GLY A 3 13.90 22.30 15.95
CA GLY A 3 14.39 23.58 15.38
C GLY A 3 14.43 23.68 13.85
N TRP A 4 13.41 23.15 13.16
CA TRP A 4 13.33 23.13 11.70
C TRP A 4 12.69 24.41 11.20
N LYS A 5 13.23 24.93 10.08
CA LYS A 5 12.58 26.04 9.38
C LYS A 5 11.24 25.59 8.81
N PRO A 6 10.15 26.36 8.96
CA PRO A 6 8.87 26.02 8.37
C PRO A 6 8.97 25.99 6.85
N ILE A 7 8.26 25.04 6.24
CA ILE A 7 8.16 24.89 4.78
C ILE A 7 6.71 25.08 4.31
N SER A 8 6.52 25.37 3.03
CA SER A 8 5.17 25.48 2.44
C SER A 8 4.51 24.10 2.29
N SER A 9 3.19 24.06 2.26
CA SER A 9 2.42 22.84 1.97
C SER A 9 2.76 22.25 0.58
N LYS A 10 3.02 23.10 -0.41
CA LYS A 10 3.47 22.69 -1.75
C LYS A 10 4.84 22.00 -1.71
N THR A 11 5.76 22.53 -0.93
CA THR A 11 7.08 21.92 -0.73
C THR A 11 6.94 20.59 0.00
N LEU A 12 6.13 20.53 1.04
CA LEU A 12 5.89 19.30 1.79
C LEU A 12 5.30 18.20 0.90
N LYS A 13 4.28 18.49 0.09
CA LYS A 13 3.69 17.52 -0.84
C LYS A 13 4.71 16.93 -1.81
N LYS A 14 5.54 17.76 -2.43
CA LYS A 14 6.62 17.30 -3.31
C LYS A 14 7.63 16.40 -2.60
N LEU A 15 7.99 16.75 -1.36
CA LEU A 15 8.89 15.91 -0.56
C LEU A 15 8.23 14.58 -0.22
N MET A 16 6.94 14.56 0.10
CA MET A 16 6.19 13.33 0.34
C MET A 16 6.16 12.45 -0.91
N GLU A 17 5.89 13.01 -2.10
CA GLU A 17 5.97 12.26 -3.36
C GLU A 17 7.36 11.63 -3.59
N CYS A 18 8.44 12.38 -3.32
CA CYS A 18 9.79 11.83 -3.41
C CYS A 18 10.06 10.72 -2.38
N VAL A 19 9.50 10.83 -1.18
CA VAL A 19 9.61 9.79 -0.15
C VAL A 19 8.82 8.55 -0.57
N THR A 20 7.60 8.72 -1.07
CA THR A 20 6.75 7.63 -1.58
C THR A 20 7.50 6.81 -2.62
N ILE A 21 8.04 7.44 -3.67
CA ILE A 21 8.80 6.74 -4.72
C ILE A 21 10.00 5.95 -4.13
N LYS A 22 10.71 6.54 -3.16
CA LYS A 22 11.85 5.85 -2.52
C LYS A 22 11.41 4.65 -1.69
N VAL A 23 10.30 4.76 -0.99
CA VAL A 23 9.73 3.67 -0.19
C VAL A 23 9.18 2.58 -1.11
N GLU A 24 8.48 2.93 -2.18
CA GLU A 24 7.96 1.98 -3.18
C GLU A 24 9.10 1.17 -3.81
N ASN A 25 10.17 1.84 -4.27
CA ASN A 25 11.34 1.15 -4.81
C ASN A 25 12.04 0.27 -3.77
N ALA A 26 12.11 0.68 -2.51
CA ALA A 26 12.69 -0.13 -1.45
C ALA A 26 11.84 -1.38 -1.19
N LEU A 27 10.52 -1.22 -1.14
CA LEU A 27 9.57 -2.32 -0.97
C LEU A 27 9.54 -3.27 -2.15
N GLU A 28 9.61 -2.79 -3.39
CA GLU A 28 9.71 -3.65 -4.59
C GLU A 28 10.90 -4.63 -4.48
N ASN A 29 12.05 -4.12 -4.04
CA ASN A 29 13.27 -4.91 -3.88
C ASN A 29 13.21 -5.84 -2.64
N GLU A 30 12.52 -5.42 -1.59
CA GLU A 30 12.40 -6.20 -0.34
C GLU A 30 11.32 -7.29 -0.45
N LEU A 31 10.21 -7.02 -1.15
CA LEU A 31 9.16 -7.97 -1.44
C LEU A 31 9.73 -9.06 -2.36
N GLY A 32 9.90 -10.25 -1.83
CA GLY A 32 10.24 -11.43 -2.62
C GLY A 32 9.10 -11.88 -3.53
N ASP A 33 9.24 -13.07 -4.09
CA ASP A 33 8.25 -13.65 -5.01
C ASP A 33 7.04 -14.28 -4.31
N ILE A 34 7.11 -14.40 -2.98
CA ILE A 34 6.08 -15.04 -2.17
C ILE A 34 5.87 -14.23 -0.88
N PHE A 35 4.67 -13.68 -0.71
CA PHE A 35 4.27 -12.95 0.49
C PHE A 35 2.75 -13.05 0.74
N GLY A 36 2.31 -12.80 1.96
CA GLY A 36 0.89 -12.73 2.29
C GLY A 36 0.32 -11.33 2.08
N LEU A 37 -1.00 -11.24 1.92
CA LEU A 37 -1.73 -9.98 1.99
C LEU A 37 -2.63 -9.95 3.23
N ILE A 38 -2.72 -8.78 3.87
CA ILE A 38 -3.73 -8.48 4.90
C ILE A 38 -4.52 -7.26 4.44
N PHE A 39 -5.83 -7.33 4.62
CA PHE A 39 -6.76 -6.23 4.36
C PHE A 39 -7.22 -5.63 5.67
N ASP A 40 -7.21 -4.30 5.76
CA ASP A 40 -7.91 -3.55 6.79
C ASP A 40 -9.01 -2.75 6.12
N GLU A 41 -10.26 -3.13 6.37
CA GLU A 41 -11.43 -2.52 5.73
C GLU A 41 -12.16 -1.66 6.75
N TRP A 42 -12.46 -0.42 6.37
CA TRP A 42 -13.26 0.47 7.20
C TRP A 42 -14.21 1.30 6.36
N SER A 43 -15.27 1.78 6.98
CA SER A 43 -16.22 2.68 6.32
C SER A 43 -16.21 4.03 7.03
N HIS A 44 -16.18 5.11 6.26
CA HIS A 44 -16.35 6.46 6.78
C HIS A 44 -17.28 7.26 5.87
N ALA A 45 -18.36 7.76 6.44
CA ALA A 45 -19.49 8.31 5.70
C ALA A 45 -20.03 7.30 4.67
N SER A 46 -20.12 7.68 3.40
CA SER A 46 -20.60 6.84 2.29
C SER A 46 -19.48 6.06 1.58
N LEU A 47 -18.22 6.18 2.04
CA LEU A 47 -17.07 5.55 1.40
C LEU A 47 -16.58 4.34 2.20
N HIS A 48 -16.31 3.26 1.48
CA HIS A 48 -15.68 2.06 2.00
C HIS A 48 -14.23 2.06 1.57
N TYR A 49 -13.31 2.03 2.53
CA TYR A 49 -11.88 2.06 2.31
C TYR A 49 -11.27 0.70 2.57
N VAL A 50 -10.22 0.39 1.82
CA VAL A 50 -9.39 -0.78 2.03
C VAL A 50 -7.94 -0.36 2.11
N GLY A 51 -7.29 -0.71 3.21
CA GLY A 51 -5.85 -0.74 3.34
C GLY A 51 -5.33 -2.12 2.97
N ILE A 52 -4.34 -2.17 2.08
CA ILE A 52 -3.68 -3.40 1.65
C ILE A 52 -2.29 -3.42 2.26
N PHE A 53 -1.98 -4.47 3.02
CA PHE A 53 -0.67 -4.69 3.64
C PHE A 53 -0.02 -5.93 3.06
N ALA A 54 1.29 -5.88 2.82
CA ALA A 54 2.09 -7.08 2.62
C ALA A 54 2.47 -7.70 3.95
N VAL A 55 2.64 -9.01 4.01
CA VAL A 55 3.17 -9.73 5.17
C VAL A 55 4.19 -10.75 4.71
N TYR A 56 5.42 -10.58 5.17
CA TYR A 56 6.53 -11.47 4.82
C TYR A 56 7.56 -11.48 5.93
N GLU A 57 8.55 -12.36 5.81
CA GLU A 57 9.70 -12.42 6.69
C GLU A 57 10.92 -11.83 5.98
N CYS A 58 11.65 -10.95 6.66
CA CYS A 58 12.90 -10.38 6.16
C CYS A 58 13.87 -10.26 7.32
N ASN A 59 15.05 -10.90 7.21
CA ASN A 59 16.07 -10.98 8.27
C ASN A 59 15.49 -11.50 9.60
N ASP A 60 14.80 -12.64 9.58
CA ASP A 60 14.16 -13.28 10.74
C ASP A 60 13.11 -12.39 11.46
N GLN A 61 12.64 -11.33 10.81
CA GLN A 61 11.62 -10.42 11.34
C GLN A 61 10.41 -10.38 10.43
N ARG A 62 9.22 -10.50 11.03
CA ARG A 62 7.96 -10.26 10.33
C ARG A 62 7.88 -8.78 9.93
N ARG A 63 7.66 -8.54 8.65
CA ARG A 63 7.39 -7.21 8.07
C ARG A 63 5.92 -7.10 7.69
N GLN A 64 5.35 -5.91 7.85
CA GLN A 64 3.95 -5.63 7.57
C GLN A 64 3.73 -4.22 6.98
N PRO A 65 4.38 -3.85 5.86
CA PRO A 65 4.21 -2.53 5.28
C PRO A 65 2.83 -2.36 4.65
N LEU A 66 2.29 -1.15 4.75
CA LEU A 66 1.11 -0.72 4.00
C LEU A 66 1.52 -0.48 2.54
N LEU A 67 0.89 -1.19 1.61
CA LEU A 67 1.13 -1.06 0.17
C LEU A 67 0.26 0.02 -0.48
N GLY A 68 -0.95 0.21 0.02
CA GLY A 68 -1.88 1.18 -0.54
C GLY A 68 -3.16 1.29 0.28
N VAL A 69 -3.80 2.46 0.17
CA VAL A 69 -5.14 2.72 0.72
C VAL A 69 -5.95 3.38 -0.37
N SER A 70 -7.13 2.85 -0.64
CA SER A 70 -8.08 3.45 -1.57
C SER A 70 -9.50 3.26 -1.06
N PRO A 71 -10.42 4.21 -1.34
CA PRO A 71 -11.83 3.85 -1.37
C PRO A 71 -12.06 2.77 -2.45
N LEU A 72 -12.94 1.81 -2.16
CA LEU A 72 -13.56 0.97 -3.18
C LEU A 72 -14.46 1.84 -4.05
N ASP A 73 -14.56 1.47 -5.32
CA ASP A 73 -15.40 2.17 -6.30
C ASP A 73 -16.85 2.27 -5.80
N GLU A 74 -17.46 3.44 -5.98
CA GLU A 74 -18.80 3.73 -5.45
C GLU A 74 -19.84 2.84 -6.17
N GLY A 75 -20.29 1.79 -5.46
CA GLY A 75 -21.37 0.90 -5.91
C GLY A 75 -20.94 -0.49 -6.38
N CYS A 76 -19.64 -0.81 -6.37
CA CYS A 76 -19.14 -2.13 -6.77
C CYS A 76 -18.17 -2.67 -5.70
N GLN A 77 -18.72 -3.45 -4.76
CA GLN A 77 -17.99 -4.16 -3.70
C GLN A 77 -17.90 -5.67 -3.99
N ASP A 78 -18.01 -6.05 -5.26
CA ASP A 78 -17.87 -7.44 -5.65
C ASP A 78 -16.40 -7.87 -5.64
N ALA A 79 -16.18 -9.18 -5.71
CA ALA A 79 -14.84 -9.75 -5.71
C ALA A 79 -13.96 -9.20 -6.86
N ASP A 80 -14.56 -8.88 -8.01
CA ASP A 80 -13.82 -8.36 -9.16
C ASP A 80 -13.26 -6.96 -8.88
N ALA A 81 -13.99 -6.10 -8.16
CA ALA A 81 -13.50 -4.80 -7.71
C ALA A 81 -12.28 -4.94 -6.78
N TYR A 82 -12.33 -5.86 -5.82
CA TYR A 82 -11.19 -6.15 -4.93
C TYR A 82 -9.99 -6.69 -5.69
N ILE A 83 -10.21 -7.64 -6.62
CA ILE A 83 -9.13 -8.21 -7.45
C ILE A 83 -8.45 -7.12 -8.27
N ARG A 84 -9.22 -6.23 -8.91
CA ARG A 84 -8.68 -5.10 -9.68
C ARG A 84 -7.88 -4.15 -8.80
N MET A 85 -8.41 -3.78 -7.64
CA MET A 85 -7.72 -2.90 -6.69
C MET A 85 -6.39 -3.51 -6.25
N ASN A 86 -6.38 -4.79 -5.88
CA ASN A 86 -5.17 -5.49 -5.46
C ASN A 86 -4.14 -5.56 -6.59
N ALA A 87 -4.55 -5.93 -7.80
CA ALA A 87 -3.67 -5.96 -8.96
C ALA A 87 -3.05 -4.58 -9.25
N ASN A 88 -3.85 -3.52 -9.17
CA ASN A 88 -3.37 -2.14 -9.38
C ASN A 88 -2.33 -1.75 -8.32
N VAL A 89 -2.59 -2.00 -7.05
CA VAL A 89 -1.65 -1.68 -5.97
C VAL A 89 -0.38 -2.51 -6.10
N LEU A 90 -0.47 -3.80 -6.39
CA LEU A 90 0.70 -4.67 -6.59
C LEU A 90 1.55 -4.25 -7.79
N SER A 91 0.94 -3.72 -8.85
CA SER A 91 1.65 -3.25 -10.03
C SER A 91 2.66 -2.12 -9.74
N ILE A 92 2.41 -1.32 -8.70
CA ILE A 92 3.33 -0.24 -8.24
C ILE A 92 4.67 -0.85 -7.81
N TYR A 93 4.64 -2.05 -7.25
CA TYR A 93 5.80 -2.77 -6.73
C TYR A 93 6.30 -3.85 -7.70
N ASN A 94 5.86 -3.80 -8.97
CA ASN A 94 6.18 -4.80 -9.98
C ASN A 94 5.84 -6.25 -9.54
N LYS A 95 4.74 -6.40 -8.78
CA LYS A 95 4.24 -7.70 -8.29
C LYS A 95 2.91 -8.06 -8.95
N THR A 96 2.58 -9.35 -8.90
CA THR A 96 1.31 -9.89 -9.39
C THR A 96 0.58 -10.63 -8.27
N LEU A 97 -0.71 -10.91 -8.48
CA LEU A 97 -1.51 -11.69 -7.53
C LEU A 97 -0.98 -13.11 -7.34
N GLU A 98 -0.29 -13.68 -8.33
CA GLU A 98 0.31 -15.02 -8.26
C GLU A 98 1.45 -15.13 -7.24
N MET A 99 2.09 -13.99 -6.92
CA MET A 99 3.13 -13.88 -5.90
C MET A 99 2.57 -13.78 -4.48
N THR A 100 1.23 -13.75 -4.35
CA THR A 100 0.56 -13.59 -3.07
C THR A 100 -0.05 -14.90 -2.59
N ILE A 101 0.06 -15.18 -1.29
CA ILE A 101 -0.61 -16.30 -0.64
C ILE A 101 -1.85 -15.77 0.08
N VAL A 102 -3.01 -16.30 -0.30
CA VAL A 102 -4.25 -16.17 0.46
C VAL A 102 -4.34 -17.36 1.42
N ARG A 103 -4.49 -17.09 2.72
CA ARG A 103 -4.81 -18.11 3.72
C ARG A 103 -6.23 -17.92 4.22
#